data_AF-A0A0G1LAK6-F1
#
_entry.id   AF-A0A0G1LAK6-F1
#
_cell.length_a   1.000
_cell.length_b   1.000
_cell.length_c   1.000
_cell.angle_alpha   90.00
_cell.angle_beta   90.00
_cell.angle_gamma   90.00
#
_symmetry.space_group_name_H-M   'P 1'
#
loop_
_entity.id
_entity.type
_entity.pdbx_description
1 polymer ?
#
loop_
_entity_poly.entity_id
_entity_poly.type
_entity_poly.pdbx_seq_one_letter_code
_entity_poly.pdbx_strand_id
1 'polypeptide(L)' 'METAMNDPKNKGYHLIVVAGKLFKAKTGEGALKILEEVDKKFPQATPEITYIPKAQSLILWI' A
#
# COMPACT_ATOMS: atom_id res chain seq x y z
N MET A 1 1.99 -8.89 -5.47
CA MET A 1 1.30 -8.60 -4.20
C MET A 1 1.63 -9.63 -3.11
N GLU A 2 1.41 -10.92 -3.37
CA GLU A 2 1.47 -12.02 -2.37
C GLU A 2 2.76 -12.08 -1.55
N THR A 3 3.94 -12.00 -2.18
CA THR A 3 5.23 -11.99 -1.48
C THR A 3 5.38 -10.79 -0.54
N ALA A 4 4.85 -9.63 -0.91
CA ALA A 4 4.92 -8.42 -0.09
C ALA A 4 3.98 -8.50 1.12
N MET A 5 2.85 -9.20 1.01
CA MET A 5 1.91 -9.39 2.12
C MET A 5 2.48 -10.34 3.19
N ASN A 6 3.26 -11.34 2.75
CA ASN A 6 3.86 -12.34 3.63
C ASN A 6 5.16 -11.87 4.31
N ASP A 7 5.77 -10.76 3.87
CA ASP A 7 6.96 -10.19 4.53
C ASP A 7 6.57 -9.56 5.89
N PRO A 8 7.09 -10.07 7.02
CA PRO A 8 6.81 -9.51 8.34
C PRO A 8 7.18 -8.03 8.49
N LYS A 9 8.12 -7.51 7.70
CA LYS A 9 8.54 -6.10 7.70
C LYS A 9 7.48 -5.14 7.16
N ASN A 10 6.46 -5.68 6.49
CA ASN A 10 5.36 -4.90 5.93
C ASN A 10 4.15 -4.83 6.88
N LYS A 11 4.18 -5.52 8.03
CA LYS A 11 3.13 -5.39 9.05
C LYS A 11 3.06 -3.98 9.63
N GLY A 12 1.85 -3.44 9.68
CA GLY A 12 1.53 -2.07 10.09
C GLY A 12 1.77 -1.02 9.01
N TYR A 13 1.82 -1.42 7.74
CA TYR A 13 2.00 -0.50 6.62
C TYR A 13 0.88 -0.65 5.60
N HIS A 14 0.52 0.48 5.02
CA HIS A 14 -0.17 0.56 3.73
C HIS A 14 0.87 0.29 2.66
N LEU A 15 0.63 -0.74 1.84
CA LEU A 15 1.45 -1.11 0.71
C LEU A 15 0.77 -0.61 -0.57
N ILE A 16 1.54 0.02 -1.43
CA ILE A 16 1.10 0.50 -2.73
C ILE A 16 2.02 -0.10 -3.78
N VAL A 17 1.47 -0.88 -4.70
CA VAL A 17 2.21 -1.49 -5.81
C VAL A 17 1.77 -0.85 -7.11
N VAL A 18 2.73 -0.36 -7.89
CA VAL A 18 2.47 0.27 -9.18
C VAL A 18 3.66 0.06 -10.10
N ALA A 19 3.42 -0.33 -11.35
CA ALA A 19 4.48 -0.53 -12.36
C ALA A 19 5.68 -1.38 -11.84
N GLY A 20 5.40 -2.43 -11.06
CA GLY A 20 6.42 -3.30 -10.47
C GLY A 20 7.19 -2.73 -9.26
N LYS A 21 6.85 -1.52 -8.80
CA LYS A 21 7.47 -0.88 -7.63
C LYS A 21 6.56 -1.00 -6.41
N LEU A 22 7.15 -1.29 -5.26
CA LEU A 22 6.48 -1.34 -3.95
C LEU A 22 6.83 -0.10 -3.13
N PHE A 23 5.80 0.63 -2.72
CA PHE A 23 5.88 1.74 -1.78
C PHE A 23 5.17 1.37 -0.49
N LYS A 24 5.57 1.99 0.64
CA LYS A 24 4.92 1.75 1.93
C LYS A 24 4.77 3.01 2.77
N ALA A 25 3.64 3.13 3.46
CA ALA A 25 3.35 4.19 4.43
C ALA A 25 2.83 3.63 5.74
N LYS A 26 3.14 4.26 6.87
CA LYS A 26 2.63 3.86 8.20
C LYS A 26 1.20 4.32 8.48
N THR A 27 0.72 5.32 7.74
CA THR A 27 -0.57 5.98 7.97
C THR A 27 -1.34 6.11 6.66
N GLY A 28 -2.67 6.24 6.75
CA GLY A 28 -3.53 6.46 5.58
C GLY A 28 -3.20 7.76 4.85
N GLU A 29 -2.92 8.84 5.57
CA GLU A 29 -2.46 10.11 4.97
C GLU A 29 -1.14 9.95 4.21
N GLY A 30 -0.19 9.17 4.75
CA GLY A 30 1.05 8.87 4.06
C GLY A 30 0.81 8.05 2.79
N ALA A 31 -0.15 7.12 2.82
CA ALA A 31 -0.55 6.35 1.66
C ALA A 31 -1.18 7.25 0.58
N LEU A 32 -2.04 8.20 0.97
CA LEU A 32 -2.66 9.17 0.06
C LEU A 32 -1.60 10.00 -0.67
N LYS A 33 -0.61 10.54 0.05
CA LYS A 33 0.49 11.30 -0.56
C LYS A 33 1.28 10.47 -1.56
N ILE A 34 1.57 9.21 -1.23
CA ILE A 34 2.24 8.30 -2.16
C ILE A 34 1.38 8.06 -3.40
N LEU A 35 0.06 7.89 -3.25
CA LEU A 35 -0.84 7.70 -4.38
C LEU A 35 -0.87 8.91 -5.31
N GLU A 36 -0.94 10.13 -4.78
CA GLU A 36 -0.87 11.35 -5.58
C GLU A 36 0.45 11.46 -6.37
N GLU A 37 1.57 11.05 -5.77
CA GLU A 37 2.86 11.03 -6.48
C GLU A 37 2.92 9.93 -7.54
N VAL A 38 2.39 8.76 -7.22
CA VAL A 38 2.37 7.60 -8.09
C VAL A 38 1.51 7.86 -9.32
N ASP A 39 0.33 8.46 -9.15
CA ASP A 39 -0.59 8.83 -10.23
C ASP A 39 0.09 9.76 -11.24
N LYS A 40 0.84 10.75 -10.74
CA LYS A 40 1.65 11.66 -11.57
C LYS A 40 2.80 10.96 -12.28
N LYS A 41 3.47 10.02 -11.60
CA LYS A 41 4.66 9.32 -12.13
C LYS A 41 4.31 8.18 -13.10
N PHE A 42 3.15 7.55 -12.93
CA PHE A 42 2.71 6.37 -13.68
C PHE A 42 1.26 6.52 -14.15
N PRO A 43 0.95 7.52 -15.00
CA PRO A 43 -0.43 7.87 -15.34
C PRO A 43 -1.20 6.77 -16.10
N GLN A 44 -0.50 5.76 -16.64
CA GLN A 44 -1.11 4.64 -17.36
C GLN A 44 -1.17 3.35 -16.52
N ALA A 45 -0.66 3.36 -15.29
CA ALA A 45 -0.63 2.20 -14.42
C ALA A 45 -1.62 2.39 -13.26
N THR A 46 -2.46 1.38 -13.02
CA THR A 46 -3.36 1.38 -11.88
C THR A 46 -2.62 0.89 -10.63
N PRO A 47 -2.55 1.69 -9.55
CA PRO A 47 -1.94 1.24 -8.31
C PRO A 47 -2.83 0.23 -7.57
N GLU A 48 -2.23 -0.85 -7.08
CA GLU A 48 -2.85 -1.78 -6.14
C GLU A 48 -2.48 -1.38 -4.71
N ILE A 49 -3.47 -1.35 -3.81
CA ILE A 49 -3.30 -0.85 -2.44
C ILE A 49 -3.83 -1.88 -1.45
N THR A 50 -3.09 -2.10 -0.38
CA THR A 50 -3.57 -2.89 0.77
C THR A 50 -2.97 -2.38 2.07
N TYR A 51 -3.60 -2.65 3.20
CA TYR A 51 -3.01 -2.44 4.52
C TYR A 51 -2.76 -3.80 5.18
N ILE A 52 -1.52 -4.02 5.64
CA ILE A 52 -1.18 -5.23 6.39
C ILE A 52 -1.25 -4.89 7.87
N PRO A 53 -2.25 -5.35 8.63
CA PRO A 53 -2.35 -5.01 10.03
C PRO A 53 -1.29 -5.71 10.89
N LYS A 54 -0.87 -5.08 12.00
CA LYS A 54 0.00 -5.72 13.00
C LYS A 54 -0.74 -6.69 13.90
N ALA A 55 -1.96 -6.32 14.30
CA ALA A 55 -2.84 -7.16 15.10
C ALA A 55 -3.77 -7.95 14.19
N GLN A 56 -4.32 -9.06 14.68
CA GLN A 56 -5.47 -9.68 14.03
C GLN A 56 -6.62 -8.68 14.07
N SER A 57 -6.84 -7.99 12.96
CA SER A 57 -7.82 -6.93 12.85
C SER A 57 -8.51 -7.04 11.51
N LEU A 58 -9.83 -6.89 11.55
CA LEU A 58 -10.68 -6.82 10.38
C LEU A 58 -10.66 -5.38 9.88
N ILE A 59 -10.30 -5.18 8.62
CA ILE A 59 -10.47 -3.90 7.95
C ILE A 59 -11.90 -3.86 7.43
N LEU A 60 -12.73 -3.02 8.02
CA LEU A 60 -14.07 -2.75 7.52
C LEU A 60 -13.98 -1.58 6.52
N TRP A 61 -14.41 -1.82 5.29
CA TRP A 61 -14.70 -0.77 4.31
C TRP A 61 -16.19 -0.44 4.41
N ILE A 62 -16.51 0.83 4.65
CA ILE A 62 -17.88 1.41 4.62
C ILE A 62 -17.89 2.47 3.53
#